data_AF-A0A2T2TJA8-F1
#
_entry.id   AF-A0A2T2TJA8-F1
#
_cell.length_a   1.000
_cell.length_b   1.000
_cell.length_c   1.000
_cell.angle_alpha   90.00
_cell.angle_beta   90.00
_cell.angle_gamma   90.00
#
_symmetry.space_group_name_H-M   'P 1'
#
loop_
_entity.id
_entity.type
_entity.pdbx_description
1 polymer ?
#
loop_
_entity_poly.entity_id
_entity_poly.type
_entity_poly.pdbx_seq_one_letter_code
_entity_poly.pdbx_strand_id
1 'polypeptide(L)'
;KLGEEDEVWDQSQTGAWERGSEEYEEMVKRMHASWTSQRDFAHMLECCLENDEVTYDTFYAVRDNEARWFDLEHAKAVIDYEPQDDASEWDSPPNVDEPKADD
;
A
#
# COMPACT_ATOMS: atom_id res chain seq x y z
N LYS A 1 -14.42 17.66 -17.36
CA LYS A 1 -13.96 18.68 -16.40
C LYS A 1 -12.83 18.02 -15.63
N LEU A 2 -11.59 18.42 -15.88
CA LEU A 2 -10.48 18.10 -14.99
C LEU A 2 -10.79 18.84 -13.68
N GLY A 3 -10.68 18.17 -12.53
CA GLY A 3 -10.91 18.77 -11.22
C GLY A 3 -10.00 19.98 -10.98
N GLU A 4 -10.36 20.84 -10.04
CA GLU A 4 -9.50 21.92 -9.58
C GLU A 4 -8.12 21.36 -9.20
N GLU A 5 -7.04 22.05 -9.57
CA GLU A 5 -5.66 21.55 -9.49
C GLU A 5 -5.20 21.21 -8.05
N ASP A 6 -6.02 21.53 -7.04
CA ASP A 6 -5.78 21.29 -5.61
C ASP A 6 -6.54 20.07 -5.03
N GLU A 7 -7.37 19.39 -5.82
CA GLU A 7 -8.13 18.22 -5.32
C GLU A 7 -7.28 16.95 -5.36
N VAL A 8 -6.51 16.71 -4.28
CA VAL A 8 -5.75 15.46 -4.11
C VAL A 8 -6.67 14.39 -3.53
N TRP A 9 -6.80 13.27 -4.24
CA TRP A 9 -7.68 12.15 -3.88
C TRP A 9 -7.26 11.44 -2.58
N ASP A 10 -5.97 11.54 -2.22
CA ASP A 10 -5.43 11.06 -0.95
C ASP A 10 -4.51 12.12 -0.35
N GLN A 11 -4.97 12.76 0.72
CA GLN A 11 -4.18 13.74 1.46
C GLN A 11 -2.86 13.13 1.93
N SER A 12 -2.78 11.80 2.13
CA SER A 12 -1.58 11.09 2.63
C SER A 12 -0.34 11.34 1.77
N GLN A 13 -0.57 11.64 0.49
CA GLN A 13 0.46 11.80 -0.54
C GLN A 13 0.89 13.25 -0.75
N THR A 14 0.29 14.20 -0.02
CA THR A 14 0.52 15.64 -0.24
C THR A 14 1.61 16.24 0.62
N GLY A 15 2.01 15.55 1.70
CA GLY A 15 2.90 16.13 2.70
C GLY A 15 2.29 17.28 3.50
N ALA A 16 0.95 17.35 3.60
CA ALA A 16 0.24 18.43 4.28
C ALA A 16 0.33 18.42 5.82
N TRP A 17 0.95 17.39 6.43
CA TRP A 17 1.09 17.31 7.89
C TRP A 17 2.45 17.78 8.39
N GLU A 18 2.43 18.50 9.50
CA GLU A 18 3.64 18.87 10.23
C GLU A 18 4.34 17.60 10.73
N ARG A 19 5.62 17.41 10.36
CA ARG A 19 6.40 16.25 10.79
C ARG A 19 6.50 16.19 12.32
N GLY A 20 6.19 15.02 12.88
CA GLY A 20 6.20 14.80 14.33
C GLY A 20 4.95 15.26 15.07
N SER A 21 3.93 15.76 14.36
CA SER A 21 2.58 15.92 14.92
C SER A 21 1.90 14.56 15.16
N GLU A 22 0.89 14.54 16.03
CA GLU A 22 0.09 13.33 16.30
C GLU A 22 -0.61 12.85 15.03
N GLU A 23 -1.14 13.78 14.25
CA GLU A 23 -1.81 13.51 12.97
C GLU A 23 -0.84 12.91 11.94
N TYR A 24 0.39 13.40 11.88
CA TYR A 24 1.44 12.83 11.03
C TYR A 24 1.76 11.39 11.45
N GLU A 25 1.94 11.13 12.74
CA GLU A 25 2.24 9.78 13.23
C GLU A 25 1.09 8.80 12.99
N GLU A 26 -0.15 9.23 13.15
CA GLU A 26 -1.34 8.42 12.83
C GLU A 26 -1.37 8.06 11.35
N MET A 27 -1.06 9.02 10.47
CA MET A 27 -1.02 8.79 9.03
C MET A 27 0.12 7.87 8.61
N VAL A 28 1.31 7.99 9.21
CA VAL A 28 2.42 7.06 9.01
C VAL A 28 1.98 5.63 9.35
N LYS A 29 1.36 5.43 10.52
CA LYS A 29 0.86 4.11 10.96
C LYS A 29 -0.18 3.54 10.00
N ARG A 30 -1.14 4.37 9.57
CA ARG A 30 -2.16 3.99 8.58
C ARG A 30 -1.52 3.56 7.26
N MET A 31 -0.51 4.30 6.78
CA MET A 31 0.17 3.98 5.53
C MET A 31 0.92 2.66 5.66
N HIS A 32 1.66 2.44 6.75
CA HIS A 32 2.32 1.16 7.00
C HIS A 32 1.35 -0.02 6.99
N ALA A 33 0.15 0.14 7.55
CA ALA A 33 -0.84 -0.93 7.63
C ALA A 33 -1.49 -1.28 6.27
N SER A 34 -1.53 -0.34 5.32
CA SER A 34 -2.32 -0.47 4.08
C SER A 34 -1.53 -0.42 2.77
N TRP A 35 -0.26 -0.01 2.83
CA TRP A 35 0.59 0.09 1.65
C TRP A 35 0.91 -1.29 1.07
N THR A 36 1.03 -1.36 -0.26
CA THR A 36 1.50 -2.55 -0.99
C THR A 36 2.55 -2.13 -2.00
N SER A 37 3.58 -2.96 -2.19
CA SER A 37 4.61 -2.68 -3.20
C SER A 37 4.08 -3.00 -4.61
N GLN A 38 4.70 -2.41 -5.64
CA GLN A 38 4.38 -2.78 -7.01
C GLN A 38 4.70 -4.25 -7.31
N ARG A 39 5.73 -4.81 -6.67
CA ARG A 39 6.15 -6.20 -6.83
C ARG A 39 5.14 -7.15 -6.19
N ASP A 40 4.71 -6.88 -4.97
CA ASP A 40 3.67 -7.67 -4.29
C ASP A 40 2.33 -7.60 -5.02
N PHE A 41 1.98 -6.42 -5.55
CA PHE A 41 0.79 -6.29 -6.39
C PHE A 41 0.90 -7.11 -7.68
N ALA A 42 2.05 -7.09 -8.37
CA ALA A 42 2.26 -7.91 -9.55
C ALA A 42 2.22 -9.41 -9.23
N HIS A 43 2.80 -9.82 -8.10
CA HIS A 43 2.76 -11.21 -7.63
C HIS A 43 1.34 -11.69 -7.35
N MET A 44 0.49 -10.86 -6.71
CA MET A 44 -0.93 -11.18 -6.51
C MET A 44 -1.64 -11.44 -7.86
N LEU A 45 -1.35 -10.64 -8.89
CA LEU A 45 -1.91 -10.84 -10.22
C LEU A 45 -1.39 -12.12 -10.87
N GLU A 46 -0.12 -12.45 -10.71
CA GLU A 46 0.48 -13.71 -11.18
C GLU A 46 -0.22 -14.92 -10.55
N CYS A 47 -0.35 -14.98 -9.22
CA CYS A 47 -1.08 -16.03 -8.52
C CYS A 47 -2.53 -16.19 -9.03
N CYS A 48 -3.23 -15.07 -9.29
CA CYS A 48 -4.59 -15.12 -9.84
C CYS A 48 -4.64 -15.65 -11.29
N LEU A 49 -3.61 -15.40 -12.09
CA LEU A 49 -3.56 -15.82 -13.50
C LEU A 49 -3.12 -17.28 -13.64
N GLU A 50 -2.32 -17.79 -12.71
CA GLU A 50 -1.85 -19.17 -12.68
C GLU A 50 -2.87 -20.14 -12.07
N ASN A 51 -3.86 -19.63 -11.32
CA ASN A 51 -4.90 -20.45 -10.71
C ASN A 51 -6.08 -20.69 -11.67
N ASP A 52 -6.20 -21.93 -12.14
CA ASP A 52 -7.30 -22.36 -13.02
C ASP A 52 -8.57 -22.82 -12.27
N GLU A 53 -8.54 -22.88 -10.93
CA GLU A 53 -9.63 -23.44 -10.12
C GLU A 53 -10.66 -22.38 -9.70
N VAL A 54 -10.22 -21.14 -9.48
CA VAL A 54 -11.04 -20.04 -8.99
C VAL A 54 -11.61 -19.24 -10.15
N THR A 55 -12.94 -19.26 -10.30
CA THR A 55 -13.62 -18.39 -11.28
C THR A 55 -13.82 -16.96 -10.77
N TYR A 56 -14.02 -16.81 -9.46
CA TYR A 56 -14.19 -15.52 -8.78
C TYR A 56 -13.88 -15.68 -7.30
N ASP A 57 -13.12 -14.74 -6.75
CA ASP A 57 -12.93 -14.57 -5.31
C ASP A 57 -12.45 -13.12 -5.02
N THR A 58 -12.23 -12.77 -3.76
CA THR A 58 -11.74 -11.45 -3.32
C THR A 58 -10.53 -11.61 -2.41
N PHE A 59 -9.44 -10.94 -2.76
CA PHE A 59 -8.18 -10.96 -2.02
C PHE A 59 -7.72 -9.54 -1.69
N TYR A 60 -7.01 -9.38 -0.58
CA TYR A 60 -6.32 -8.14 -0.25
C TYR A 60 -4.88 -8.22 -0.73
N ALA A 61 -4.53 -7.42 -1.73
CA ALA A 61 -3.15 -7.23 -2.16
C ALA A 61 -2.45 -6.29 -1.18
N VAL A 62 -2.00 -6.85 -0.06
CA VAL A 62 -1.17 -6.17 0.93
C VAL A 62 0.09 -6.98 1.17
N ARG A 63 1.14 -6.29 1.61
CA ARG A 63 2.36 -6.94 2.10
C ARG A 63 2.16 -7.60 3.47
N ASP A 64 3.05 -8.50 3.86
CA ASP A 64 3.05 -9.12 5.19
C ASP A 64 3.68 -8.19 6.24
N ASN A 65 3.07 -7.02 6.45
CA ASN A 65 3.46 -6.16 7.56
C ASN A 65 2.72 -6.57 8.84
N GLU A 66 3.38 -6.41 9.99
CA GLU A 66 2.83 -6.76 11.31
C GLU A 66 1.61 -5.89 11.68
N ALA A 67 1.57 -4.66 11.19
CA ALA A 67 0.51 -3.69 11.47
C ALA A 67 -0.74 -3.85 10.58
N ARG A 68 -0.78 -4.87 9.70
CA ARG A 68 -1.79 -4.96 8.64
C ARG A 68 -3.18 -5.11 9.23
N TRP A 69 -4.15 -4.49 8.57
CA TRP A 69 -5.56 -4.63 8.95
C TRP A 69 -6.26 -5.78 8.21
N PHE A 70 -5.61 -6.31 7.17
CA PHE A 70 -6.21 -7.24 6.23
C PHE A 70 -5.58 -8.63 6.35
N ASP A 71 -6.40 -9.66 6.12
CA ASP A 71 -5.98 -11.06 6.17
C ASP A 71 -5.18 -11.46 4.93
N LEU A 72 -4.18 -12.32 5.15
CA LEU A 72 -3.38 -12.98 4.10
C LEU A 72 -3.61 -14.51 4.09
N GLU A 73 -4.19 -15.08 5.15
CA GLU A 73 -4.38 -16.53 5.27
C GLU A 73 -5.29 -17.07 4.15
N HIS A 74 -6.37 -16.34 3.80
CA HIS A 74 -7.25 -16.72 2.69
C HIS A 74 -6.53 -16.77 1.34
N ALA A 75 -5.78 -15.70 1.01
CA ALA A 75 -5.05 -15.64 -0.26
C ALA A 75 -3.97 -16.72 -0.35
N LYS A 76 -3.24 -16.97 0.75
CA LYS A 76 -2.28 -18.07 0.84
C LYS A 76 -2.95 -19.43 0.65
N ALA A 77 -4.10 -19.66 1.27
CA ALA A 77 -4.78 -20.95 1.19
C ALA A 77 -5.40 -21.25 -0.19
N VAL A 78 -5.87 -20.21 -0.90
CA VAL A 78 -6.63 -20.39 -2.15
C VAL A 78 -5.75 -20.27 -3.40
N ILE A 79 -4.83 -19.32 -3.43
CA ILE A 79 -4.00 -19.01 -4.62
C ILE A 79 -2.50 -19.05 -4.34
N ASP A 80 -2.08 -19.56 -3.17
CA ASP A 80 -0.67 -19.66 -2.75
C ASP A 80 0.07 -18.30 -2.73
N TYR A 81 -0.67 -17.21 -2.51
CA TYR A 81 -0.08 -15.88 -2.43
C TYR A 81 0.72 -15.69 -1.14
N GLU A 82 2.01 -15.39 -1.29
CA GLU A 82 2.93 -15.04 -0.21
C GLU A 82 3.75 -13.79 -0.59
N PRO A 83 3.46 -12.60 -0.04
CA PRO A 83 4.16 -11.36 -0.39
C PRO A 83 5.64 -11.43 0.02
N GLN A 84 6.48 -10.72 -0.73
CA GLN A 84 7.95 -10.82 -0.62
C GLN A 84 8.59 -9.57 0.00
N ASP A 85 7.90 -8.42 -0.01
CA ASP A 85 8.48 -7.15 0.45
C ASP A 85 8.00 -6.77 1.86
N ASP A 86 8.95 -6.44 2.75
CA ASP A 86 8.67 -5.99 4.12
C ASP A 86 8.42 -4.46 4.18
N ALA A 87 7.52 -4.06 5.09
CA ALA A 87 7.23 -2.69 5.60
C ALA A 87 8.36 -1.65 5.47
N SER A 88 9.57 -2.08 5.81
CA SER A 88 10.75 -1.27 6.10
C SER A 88 11.35 -0.48 4.94
N GLU A 89 10.98 -0.75 3.68
CA GLU A 89 11.47 0.02 2.53
C GLU A 89 10.83 1.42 2.41
N TRP A 90 9.76 1.70 3.17
CA TRP A 90 9.10 3.01 3.19
C TRP A 90 9.06 3.57 4.62
N ASP A 91 9.69 4.73 4.83
CA ASP A 91 9.85 5.32 6.17
C ASP A 91 8.76 6.36 6.54
N SER A 92 8.33 7.21 5.59
CA SER A 92 7.38 8.28 5.89
C SER A 92 6.74 8.94 4.65
N PRO A 93 5.60 9.65 4.82
CA PRO A 93 5.00 10.47 3.77
C PRO A 93 6.00 11.47 3.18
N PRO A 94 5.81 11.86 1.90
CA PRO A 94 6.65 12.85 1.25
C PRO A 94 6.67 14.18 2.02
N ASN A 95 7.82 14.83 2.04
CA ASN A 95 7.99 16.17 2.60
C ASN A 95 7.86 17.22 1.50
N VAL A 96 6.95 18.18 1.66
CA VAL A 96 6.79 19.29 0.71
C VAL A 96 7.99 20.23 0.66
N ASP A 97 8.78 20.27 1.75
CA ASP A 97 9.97 21.10 1.85
C ASP A 97 11.22 20.42 1.31
N GLU A 98 11.17 19.12 0.99
CA GLU A 98 12.28 18.41 0.34
C GLU A 98 12.10 18.44 -1.18
N PRO A 99 13.17 18.71 -1.94
CA PRO A 99 13.10 18.62 -3.39
C PRO A 99 12.70 17.18 -3.76
N LYS A 100 11.68 17.03 -4.61
CA LYS A 100 11.34 15.73 -5.20
C LYS A 100 12.60 15.18 -5.88
N ALA A 101 12.99 13.96 -5.54
CA ALA A 101 14.00 13.25 -6.28
C ALA A 101 13.53 13.14 -7.74
N ASP A 102 14.39 13.49 -8.70
CA ASP A 102 14.11 13.29 -10.12
C ASP A 102 14.02 11.77 -10.37
N ASP A 103 12.83 11.30 -10.78
CA ASP A 103 12.55 9.91 -11.21
C ASP A 103 13.32 9.53 -12.49
#